data_AF-A0A3B3UK69-F1
#
_entry.id   AF-A0A3B3UK69-F1
#
_cell.length_a   1.000
_cell.length_b   1.000
_cell.length_c   1.000
_cell.angle_alpha   90.00
_cell.angle_beta   90.00
_cell.angle_gamma   90.00
#
_symmetry.space_group_name_H-M   'P 1'
#
loop_
_entity.id
_entity.type
_entity.pdbx_description
1 polymer ?
#
loop_
_entity_poly.entity_id
_entity_poly.type
_entity_poly.pdbx_seq_one_letter_code
_entity_poly.pdbx_strand_id
1 'polypeptide(L)'
;MVNSLCLTLLTCVPLLWLVRESAGMPDPARRDLLMREEASRQTGGLLALTAAEQKLDANLHRFKEQEMAATLFLPALHFFKAKPLIEKSAIYRLLQKMPKGAALHIHSSSLVSAEWLVKNVTYRPHCYICFTWDNSVRFLFSTLQPFPRWDCFYWQLLESLRARIGDNAGFDSSLIQHLTLFTENPDGEYPNQDVVWEKFEKAFIAAAGLITHAPVLRDYIYQGLEELHRDNVMYLELRSGLSRTYELDGTIHDKIWTLKLFQEVTSKFKQNYPEFFGARIIISVKAAVTEAIQLKKDFPDVVAGFDMVGRENSGRTLWDFREALSLPAELGASLPYFFHAGETGQSPYVRESLKSLTLMPLKLKFTSAPKCLNSEFDPGVFEQRRI
;
A
#
# COMPACT_ATOMS: atom_id res chain seq x y z
N MET A 1 42.63 -63.49 -7.13
CA MET A 1 41.46 -62.61 -7.38
C MET A 1 40.19 -63.02 -6.63
N VAL A 2 40.01 -64.28 -6.21
CA VAL A 2 38.77 -64.73 -5.55
C VAL A 2 38.64 -64.30 -4.08
N ASN A 3 39.76 -64.14 -3.34
CA ASN A 3 39.71 -63.71 -1.94
C ASN A 3 39.40 -62.21 -1.73
N SER A 4 39.59 -61.37 -2.75
CA SER A 4 39.31 -59.92 -2.64
C SER A 4 37.84 -59.58 -2.84
N LEU A 5 37.10 -60.42 -3.56
CA LEU A 5 35.65 -60.29 -3.79
C LEU A 5 34.84 -60.72 -2.57
N CYS A 6 35.33 -61.70 -1.81
CA CYS A 6 34.62 -62.19 -0.64
C CYS A 6 34.67 -61.18 0.53
N LEU A 7 35.79 -60.47 0.69
CA LEU A 7 35.96 -59.45 1.74
C LEU A 7 35.14 -58.16 1.48
N THR A 8 34.98 -57.76 0.22
CA THR A 8 34.11 -56.63 -0.17
C THR A 8 32.63 -56.99 -0.01
N LEU A 9 32.22 -58.22 -0.31
CA LEU A 9 30.86 -58.70 -0.04
C LEU A 9 30.55 -58.77 1.47
N LEU A 10 31.50 -59.22 2.30
CA LEU A 10 31.31 -59.32 3.75
C LEU A 10 31.27 -57.97 4.50
N THR A 11 31.79 -56.90 3.90
CA THR A 11 31.79 -55.55 4.50
C THR A 11 30.69 -54.64 3.96
N CYS A 12 30.33 -54.76 2.67
CA CYS A 12 29.27 -53.93 2.08
C CYS A 12 27.85 -54.38 2.43
N VAL A 13 27.62 -55.68 2.63
CA VAL A 13 26.29 -56.23 2.95
C VAL A 13 25.76 -55.78 4.34
N PRO A 14 26.55 -55.74 5.43
CA PRO A 14 26.06 -55.20 6.71
C PRO A 14 25.92 -53.67 6.70
N LEU A 15 26.67 -52.95 5.84
CA LEU A 15 26.51 -51.50 5.64
C LEU A 15 25.18 -51.16 4.96
N LEU A 16 24.71 -51.99 4.03
CA LEU A 16 23.38 -51.87 3.43
C LEU A 16 22.24 -52.20 4.41
N TRP A 17 22.49 -53.03 5.44
CA TRP A 17 21.53 -53.30 6.52
C TRP A 17 21.45 -52.17 7.57
N LEU A 18 22.50 -51.34 7.68
CA LEU A 18 22.53 -50.14 8.53
C LEU A 18 21.98 -48.90 7.82
N VAL A 19 21.78 -48.94 6.51
CA VAL A 19 20.88 -48.01 5.83
C VAL A 19 19.45 -48.41 6.17
N ARG A 20 19.06 -48.09 7.41
CA ARG A 20 17.65 -47.97 7.76
C ARG A 20 17.13 -46.95 6.77
N GLU A 21 16.33 -47.39 5.80
CA GLU A 21 15.52 -46.45 5.03
C GLU A 21 14.87 -45.56 6.07
N SER A 22 15.29 -44.30 6.11
CA SER A 22 14.57 -43.28 6.82
C SER A 22 13.23 -43.24 6.11
N ALA A 23 12.27 -44.02 6.60
CA ALA A 23 10.88 -43.87 6.25
C ALA A 23 10.58 -42.41 6.56
N GLY A 24 10.59 -41.54 5.55
CA GLY A 24 10.35 -40.11 5.67
C GLY A 24 8.90 -39.79 6.05
N MET A 25 8.18 -40.78 6.57
CA MET A 25 6.84 -40.65 7.09
C MET A 25 6.94 -40.16 8.54
N PRO A 26 6.39 -38.98 8.86
CA PRO A 26 6.27 -38.53 10.24
C PRO A 26 5.58 -39.61 11.09
N ASP A 27 6.09 -39.84 12.30
CA ASP A 27 5.48 -40.76 13.26
C ASP A 27 4.00 -40.39 13.49
N PRO A 28 3.02 -41.24 13.11
CA PRO A 28 1.60 -40.93 13.29
C PRO A 28 1.22 -40.66 14.75
N ALA A 29 1.94 -41.21 15.72
CA ALA A 29 1.72 -40.94 17.14
C ALA A 29 2.02 -39.48 17.52
N ARG A 30 2.79 -38.76 16.70
CA ARG A 30 3.12 -37.35 16.88
C ARG A 30 2.18 -36.40 16.13
N ARG A 31 1.21 -36.90 15.37
CA ARG A 31 0.32 -36.07 14.53
C ARG A 31 -0.37 -34.95 15.33
N ASP A 32 -1.04 -35.29 16.42
CA ASP A 32 -1.79 -34.30 17.22
C ASP A 32 -0.88 -33.30 17.94
N LEU A 33 0.35 -33.72 18.25
CA LEU A 33 1.36 -32.84 18.82
C LEU A 33 1.82 -31.82 17.77
N LEU A 34 2.14 -32.29 16.55
CA LEU A 34 2.58 -31.43 15.45
C LEU A 34 1.48 -30.46 15.00
N MET A 35 0.22 -30.91 14.93
CA MET A 35 -0.90 -30.03 14.62
C MET A 35 -1.10 -28.92 15.67
N ARG A 36 -0.94 -29.24 16.96
CA ARG A 36 -1.02 -28.25 18.04
C ARG A 36 0.16 -27.27 18.01
N GLU A 37 1.36 -27.76 17.70
CA GLU A 37 2.56 -26.94 17.54
C GLU A 37 2.45 -26.01 16.33
N GLU A 38 1.88 -26.48 15.22
CA GLU A 38 1.61 -25.64 14.05
C GLU A 38 0.56 -24.57 14.37
N ALA A 39 -0.58 -24.95 14.95
CA ALA A 39 -1.63 -24.01 15.33
C ALA A 39 -1.13 -22.92 16.30
N SER A 40 -0.30 -23.28 17.28
CA SER A 40 0.26 -22.32 18.24
C SER A 40 1.31 -21.37 17.65
N ARG A 41 1.95 -21.78 16.55
CA ARG A 41 2.94 -20.97 15.82
C ARG A 41 2.32 -20.03 14.79
N GLN A 42 1.05 -20.21 14.44
CA GLN A 42 0.33 -19.29 13.56
C GLN A 42 0.11 -17.92 14.25
N THR A 43 -0.04 -16.87 13.44
CA THR A 43 -0.33 -15.52 13.96
C THR A 43 -1.58 -15.54 14.82
N GLY A 44 -1.45 -15.15 16.09
CA GLY A 44 -2.56 -15.16 17.05
C GLY A 44 -2.87 -16.53 17.66
N GLY A 45 -2.13 -17.59 17.33
CA GLY A 45 -2.42 -18.97 17.77
C GLY A 45 -2.31 -19.24 19.28
N LEU A 46 -1.74 -18.31 20.05
CA LEU A 46 -1.65 -18.35 21.51
C LEU A 46 -2.66 -17.42 22.21
N LEU A 47 -3.52 -16.73 21.47
CA LEU A 47 -4.54 -15.85 22.04
C LEU A 47 -5.67 -16.68 22.66
N ALA A 48 -5.93 -16.47 23.95
CA ALA A 48 -7.06 -17.07 24.62
C ALA A 48 -8.34 -16.32 24.26
N LEU A 49 -9.28 -17.01 23.62
CA LEU A 49 -10.59 -16.47 23.25
C LEU A 49 -11.60 -16.63 24.39
N THR A 50 -12.40 -15.59 24.63
CA THR A 50 -13.59 -15.64 25.49
C THR A 50 -14.68 -16.53 24.89
N ALA A 51 -15.68 -16.91 25.68
CA ALA A 51 -16.79 -17.73 25.20
C ALA A 51 -17.57 -17.08 24.03
N ALA A 52 -17.70 -15.74 24.03
CA ALA A 52 -18.34 -15.01 22.94
C ALA A 52 -17.48 -15.03 21.66
N GLU A 53 -16.17 -14.84 21.79
CA GLU A 53 -15.24 -14.90 20.66
C GLU A 53 -15.14 -16.31 20.08
N GLN A 54 -15.14 -17.36 20.90
CA GLN A 54 -15.19 -18.75 20.43
C GLN A 54 -16.44 -19.04 19.61
N LYS A 55 -17.60 -18.50 20.02
CA LYS A 55 -18.85 -18.63 19.25
C LYS A 55 -18.78 -17.88 17.91
N LEU A 56 -18.15 -16.70 17.88
CA LEU A 56 -17.94 -15.95 16.65
C LEU A 56 -16.96 -16.68 15.71
N ASP A 57 -15.83 -17.14 16.25
CA ASP A 57 -14.79 -17.88 15.53
C ASP A 57 -15.35 -19.14 14.87
N ALA A 58 -16.14 -19.95 15.60
CA ALA A 58 -16.78 -21.14 15.04
C ALA A 58 -17.72 -20.81 13.87
N ASN A 59 -18.45 -19.69 13.93
CA ASN A 59 -19.32 -19.24 12.84
C ASN A 59 -18.51 -18.72 11.64
N LEU A 60 -17.45 -17.94 11.90
CA LEU A 60 -16.56 -17.42 10.86
C LEU A 60 -15.85 -18.56 10.14
N HIS A 61 -15.34 -19.54 10.88
CA HIS A 61 -14.70 -20.73 10.33
C HIS A 61 -15.67 -21.51 9.43
N ARG A 62 -16.93 -21.69 9.85
CA ARG A 62 -17.96 -22.31 9.01
C ARG A 62 -18.19 -21.55 7.70
N PHE A 63 -18.29 -20.22 7.74
CA PHE A 63 -18.44 -19.41 6.52
C PHE A 63 -17.20 -19.50 5.63
N LYS A 64 -16.01 -19.49 6.22
CA LYS A 64 -14.73 -19.68 5.52
C LYS A 64 -14.69 -21.01 4.78
N GLU A 65 -15.00 -22.12 5.44
CA GLU A 65 -15.02 -23.44 4.80
C GLU A 65 -16.05 -23.51 3.65
N GLN A 66 -17.22 -22.87 3.81
CA GLN A 66 -18.22 -22.78 2.75
C GLN A 66 -17.73 -22.00 1.53
N GLU A 67 -17.09 -20.84 1.72
CA GLU A 67 -16.54 -20.05 0.62
C GLU A 67 -15.30 -20.72 0.00
N MET A 68 -14.48 -21.43 0.78
CA MET A 68 -13.32 -22.19 0.29
C MET A 68 -13.71 -23.45 -0.50
N ALA A 69 -14.85 -24.07 -0.18
CA ALA A 69 -15.37 -25.22 -0.93
C ALA A 69 -16.08 -24.83 -2.23
N ALA A 70 -16.28 -23.53 -2.50
CA ALA A 70 -16.88 -23.06 -3.73
C ALA A 70 -16.00 -23.39 -4.95
N THR A 71 -16.62 -23.59 -6.11
CA THR A 71 -15.91 -23.90 -7.37
C THR A 71 -14.91 -22.82 -7.76
N LEU A 72 -15.18 -21.57 -7.39
CA LEU A 72 -14.33 -20.43 -7.71
C LEU A 72 -13.67 -19.89 -6.44
N PHE A 73 -12.35 -20.07 -6.34
CA PHE A 73 -11.57 -19.49 -5.25
C PHE A 73 -11.17 -18.04 -5.59
N LEU A 74 -11.93 -17.08 -5.07
CA LEU A 74 -11.79 -15.66 -5.41
C LEU A 74 -10.36 -15.10 -5.25
N PRO A 75 -9.59 -15.45 -4.20
CA PRO A 75 -8.23 -14.93 -4.04
C PRO A 75 -7.23 -15.40 -5.11
N ALA A 76 -7.55 -16.44 -5.89
CA ALA A 76 -6.71 -16.88 -7.01
C ALA A 76 -7.01 -16.14 -8.34
N LEU A 77 -8.02 -15.28 -8.37
CA LEU A 77 -8.33 -14.45 -9.53
C LEU A 77 -7.65 -13.10 -9.41
N HIS A 78 -7.41 -12.46 -10.57
CA HIS A 78 -7.03 -11.05 -10.58
C HIS A 78 -8.08 -10.21 -9.83
N PHE A 79 -7.63 -9.30 -8.95
CA PHE A 79 -8.52 -8.54 -8.07
C PHE A 79 -9.66 -7.83 -8.81
N PHE A 80 -9.40 -7.19 -9.94
CA PHE A 80 -10.44 -6.53 -10.75
C PHE A 80 -11.59 -7.47 -11.17
N LYS A 81 -11.30 -8.74 -11.43
CA LYS A 81 -12.31 -9.76 -11.75
C LYS A 81 -13.00 -10.29 -10.48
N ALA A 82 -12.26 -10.37 -9.37
CA ALA A 82 -12.73 -10.90 -8.10
C ALA A 82 -13.59 -9.90 -7.29
N LYS A 83 -13.30 -8.60 -7.36
CA LYS A 83 -13.91 -7.53 -6.57
C LYS A 83 -15.45 -7.60 -6.50
N PRO A 84 -16.20 -7.65 -7.62
CA PRO A 84 -17.67 -7.70 -7.56
C PRO A 84 -18.22 -8.99 -6.93
N LEU A 85 -17.40 -10.04 -6.81
CA LEU A 85 -17.73 -11.28 -6.12
C LEU A 85 -17.37 -11.19 -4.62
N ILE A 86 -16.21 -10.60 -4.30
CA ILE A 86 -15.78 -10.32 -2.93
C ILE A 86 -16.79 -9.43 -2.21
N GLU A 87 -17.31 -8.38 -2.86
CA GLU A 87 -18.33 -7.49 -2.27
C GLU A 87 -19.65 -8.21 -1.92
N LYS A 88 -19.89 -9.40 -2.49
CA LYS A 88 -21.05 -10.24 -2.17
C LYS A 88 -20.78 -11.26 -1.07
N SER A 89 -19.51 -11.50 -0.69
CA SER A 89 -19.10 -12.45 0.34
C SER A 89 -19.68 -12.08 1.71
N ALA A 90 -20.13 -13.09 2.46
CA ALA A 90 -20.60 -12.90 3.82
C ALA A 90 -19.43 -12.57 4.76
N ILE A 91 -18.27 -13.18 4.49
CA ILE A 91 -17.02 -12.91 5.22
C ILE A 91 -16.59 -11.47 4.99
N TYR A 92 -16.60 -10.99 3.75
CA TYR A 92 -16.23 -9.59 3.45
C TYR A 92 -17.09 -8.60 4.24
N ARG A 93 -18.42 -8.78 4.25
CA ARG A 93 -19.33 -7.90 5.03
C ARG A 93 -19.09 -7.95 6.54
N LEU A 94 -18.58 -9.08 7.06
CA LEU A 94 -18.17 -9.19 8.46
C LEU A 94 -16.87 -8.42 8.70
N LEU A 95 -15.88 -8.57 7.82
CA LEU A 95 -14.59 -7.89 7.91
C LEU A 95 -14.73 -6.35 7.84
N GLN A 96 -15.68 -5.84 7.06
CA GLN A 96 -16.01 -4.41 7.05
C GLN A 96 -16.47 -3.88 8.42
N LYS A 97 -17.10 -4.73 9.25
CA LYS A 97 -17.53 -4.38 10.62
C LYS A 97 -16.43 -4.55 11.66
N MET A 98 -15.31 -5.18 11.30
CA MET A 98 -14.23 -5.47 12.22
C MET A 98 -13.46 -4.18 12.53
N PRO A 99 -13.15 -3.87 13.81
CA PRO A 99 -12.23 -2.80 14.15
C PRO A 99 -10.80 -3.19 13.75
N LYS A 100 -10.35 -2.72 12.59
CA LYS A 100 -9.06 -3.09 11.99
C LYS A 100 -7.85 -2.41 12.63
N GLY A 101 -8.09 -1.46 13.52
CA GLY A 101 -7.03 -0.73 14.20
C GLY A 101 -6.48 0.39 13.31
N ALA A 102 -5.43 0.12 12.54
CA ALA A 102 -4.65 1.16 11.88
C ALA A 102 -4.30 0.83 10.42
N ALA A 103 -4.35 1.83 9.55
CA ALA A 103 -3.75 1.79 8.23
C ALA A 103 -2.32 2.36 8.29
N LEU A 104 -1.33 1.47 8.18
CA LEU A 104 0.08 1.79 8.44
C LEU A 104 0.94 1.73 7.19
N HIS A 105 0.34 1.68 6.00
CA HIS A 105 1.04 1.71 4.71
C HIS A 105 0.15 2.26 3.59
N ILE A 106 -0.10 3.57 3.54
CA ILE A 106 -0.83 4.23 2.43
C ILE A 106 0.02 5.37 1.83
N HIS A 107 -0.05 5.59 0.51
CA HIS A 107 0.49 6.81 -0.11
C HIS A 107 -0.53 7.95 -0.20
N SER A 108 -0.05 9.18 -0.02
CA SER A 108 -0.90 10.38 0.00
C SER A 108 -1.86 10.50 -1.19
N SER A 109 -1.38 10.29 -2.42
CA SER A 109 -2.18 10.49 -3.64
C SER A 109 -3.20 9.38 -3.94
N SER A 110 -3.21 8.29 -3.17
CA SER A 110 -4.17 7.18 -3.29
C SER A 110 -5.08 7.04 -2.07
N LEU A 111 -4.95 7.96 -1.10
CA LEU A 111 -5.71 7.98 0.13
C LEU A 111 -7.23 8.03 -0.09
N VAL A 112 -7.74 8.62 -1.17
CA VAL A 112 -9.19 8.78 -1.42
C VAL A 112 -9.60 8.05 -2.70
N SER A 113 -10.84 7.57 -2.74
CA SER A 113 -11.43 6.97 -3.94
C SER A 113 -11.37 7.89 -5.18
N ALA A 114 -11.00 7.33 -6.33
CA ALA A 114 -11.02 8.05 -7.61
C ALA A 114 -12.42 8.55 -7.99
N GLU A 115 -13.47 7.82 -7.56
CA GLU A 115 -14.87 8.22 -7.75
C GLU A 115 -15.17 9.57 -7.09
N TRP A 116 -14.67 9.82 -5.86
CA TRP A 116 -14.84 11.11 -5.20
C TRP A 116 -14.06 12.23 -5.92
N LEU A 117 -12.81 11.97 -6.35
CA LEU A 117 -12.04 12.95 -7.12
C LEU A 117 -12.79 13.37 -8.39
N VAL A 118 -13.32 12.41 -9.16
CA VAL A 118 -14.06 12.73 -10.38
C VAL A 118 -15.40 13.38 -10.05
N LYS A 119 -16.28 12.73 -9.28
CA LYS A 119 -17.67 13.19 -9.11
C LYS A 119 -17.81 14.41 -8.19
N ASN A 120 -16.80 14.73 -7.37
CA ASN A 120 -16.79 15.93 -6.54
C ASN A 120 -15.79 16.97 -7.06
N VAL A 121 -14.49 16.63 -7.07
CA VAL A 121 -13.43 17.64 -7.27
C VAL A 121 -13.44 18.19 -8.70
N THR A 122 -13.58 17.34 -9.71
CA THR A 122 -13.57 17.82 -11.10
C THR A 122 -14.82 18.59 -11.50
N TYR A 123 -15.84 18.64 -10.64
CA TYR A 123 -17.04 19.49 -10.81
C TYR A 123 -16.90 20.86 -10.13
N ARG A 124 -15.81 21.09 -9.39
CA ARG A 124 -15.54 22.40 -8.78
C ARG A 124 -15.19 23.43 -9.87
N PRO A 125 -15.51 24.72 -9.65
CA PRO A 125 -15.21 25.78 -10.61
C PRO A 125 -13.70 25.87 -10.85
N HIS A 126 -13.34 26.46 -12.00
CA HIS A 126 -11.94 26.71 -12.38
C HIS A 126 -11.08 25.46 -12.61
N CYS A 127 -11.69 24.26 -12.69
CA CYS A 127 -10.96 23.02 -12.96
C CYS A 127 -10.75 22.83 -14.47
N TYR A 128 -9.49 22.87 -14.89
CA TYR A 128 -9.07 22.59 -16.27
C TYR A 128 -8.58 21.16 -16.40
N ILE A 129 -8.85 20.57 -17.57
CA ILE A 129 -8.29 19.30 -18.02
C ILE A 129 -7.48 19.51 -19.30
N CYS A 130 -6.49 18.66 -19.50
CA CYS A 130 -5.75 18.55 -20.73
C CYS A 130 -5.40 17.10 -21.02
N PHE A 131 -5.50 16.73 -22.30
CA PHE A 131 -5.17 15.40 -22.79
C PHE A 131 -3.76 15.45 -23.38
N THR A 132 -2.89 14.60 -22.88
CA THR A 132 -1.49 14.53 -23.32
C THR A 132 -1.37 13.65 -24.55
N TRP A 133 -0.25 13.76 -25.27
CA TRP A 133 0.02 12.97 -26.49
C TRP A 133 0.22 11.48 -26.22
N ASP A 134 0.47 11.09 -24.96
CA ASP A 134 0.65 9.71 -24.51
C ASP A 134 -0.62 9.13 -23.85
N ASN A 135 -1.80 9.63 -24.22
CA ASN A 135 -3.12 9.19 -23.74
C ASN A 135 -3.29 9.26 -22.21
N SER A 136 -2.65 10.24 -21.58
CA SER A 136 -2.86 10.58 -20.17
C SER A 136 -3.63 11.89 -20.05
N VAL A 137 -3.94 12.28 -18.81
CA VAL A 137 -4.61 13.54 -18.50
C VAL A 137 -3.81 14.34 -17.49
N ARG A 138 -3.96 15.66 -17.55
CA ARG A 138 -3.48 16.62 -16.56
C ARG A 138 -4.65 17.47 -16.09
N PHE A 139 -4.64 17.80 -14.80
CA PHE A 139 -5.60 18.71 -14.21
C PHE A 139 -4.88 19.92 -13.62
N LEU A 140 -5.58 21.06 -13.62
CA LEU A 140 -5.09 22.29 -13.01
C LEU A 140 -6.28 23.18 -12.61
N PHE A 141 -6.24 23.74 -11.40
CA PHE A 141 -7.18 24.78 -10.99
C PHE A 141 -6.62 26.16 -11.33
N SER A 142 -7.39 27.00 -12.04
CA SER A 142 -6.94 28.35 -12.42
C SER A 142 -8.12 29.25 -12.78
N THR A 143 -8.08 30.52 -12.34
CA THR A 143 -9.06 31.53 -12.75
C THR A 143 -8.83 32.03 -14.18
N LEU A 144 -7.59 31.92 -14.67
CA LEU A 144 -7.18 32.28 -16.01
C LEU A 144 -6.97 31.04 -16.89
N GLN A 145 -7.03 31.21 -18.21
CA GLN A 145 -6.65 30.17 -19.16
C GLN A 145 -5.20 29.73 -18.89
N PRO A 146 -4.93 28.45 -18.59
CA PRO A 146 -3.58 27.99 -18.32
C PRO A 146 -2.66 28.09 -19.54
N PHE A 147 -1.38 28.40 -19.28
CA PHE A 147 -0.35 28.41 -20.33
C PHE A 147 -0.09 26.99 -20.87
N PRO A 148 0.16 26.86 -22.18
CA PRO A 148 0.62 25.61 -22.78
C PRO A 148 1.89 25.08 -22.09
N ARG A 149 1.93 23.77 -21.85
CA ARG A 149 3.10 23.02 -21.38
C ARG A 149 3.52 22.02 -22.44
N TRP A 150 4.75 21.55 -22.37
CA TRP A 150 5.33 20.65 -23.38
C TRP A 150 4.56 19.33 -23.54
N ASP A 151 3.97 18.81 -22.46
CA ASP A 151 3.14 17.60 -22.45
C ASP A 151 1.65 17.90 -22.64
N CYS A 152 1.27 19.17 -22.60
CA CYS A 152 -0.11 19.61 -22.54
C CYS A 152 -0.29 21.03 -23.14
N PHE A 153 -0.65 21.07 -24.42
CA PHE A 153 -0.80 22.34 -25.14
C PHE A 153 -2.20 22.94 -25.07
N TYR A 154 -3.24 22.12 -24.89
CA TYR A 154 -4.63 22.51 -25.02
C TYR A 154 -5.42 22.25 -23.73
N TRP A 155 -5.46 23.26 -22.87
CA TRP A 155 -6.25 23.25 -21.64
C TRP A 155 -7.71 23.61 -21.90
N GLN A 156 -8.63 22.79 -21.40
CA GLN A 156 -10.07 22.96 -21.53
C GLN A 156 -10.71 23.05 -20.15
N LEU A 157 -11.58 24.04 -19.94
CA LEU A 157 -12.37 24.12 -18.71
C LEU A 157 -13.35 22.94 -18.68
N LEU A 158 -13.32 22.15 -17.60
CA LEU A 158 -14.12 20.93 -17.49
C LEU A 158 -15.61 21.18 -17.57
N GLU A 159 -16.09 22.28 -16.99
CA GLU A 159 -17.50 22.70 -17.07
C GLU A 159 -17.94 22.88 -18.53
N SER A 160 -17.19 23.66 -19.30
CA SER A 160 -17.46 23.89 -20.73
C SER A 160 -17.33 22.61 -21.57
N LEU A 161 -16.39 21.74 -21.22
CA LEU A 161 -16.18 20.47 -21.92
C LEU A 161 -17.37 19.52 -21.69
N ARG A 162 -17.83 19.37 -20.43
CA ARG A 162 -19.01 18.57 -20.10
C ARG A 162 -20.27 19.08 -20.80
N ALA A 163 -20.48 20.40 -20.79
CA ALA A 163 -21.61 21.02 -21.48
C ALA A 163 -21.61 20.74 -22.99
N ARG A 164 -20.44 20.56 -23.62
CA ARG A 164 -20.31 20.23 -25.04
C ARG A 164 -20.53 18.75 -25.34
N ILE A 165 -20.05 17.84 -24.48
CA ILE A 165 -20.11 16.39 -24.71
C ILE A 165 -21.54 15.85 -24.53
N GLY A 166 -22.29 16.35 -23.54
CA GLY A 166 -23.67 15.93 -23.28
C GLY A 166 -23.83 14.58 -22.56
N ASP A 167 -22.89 13.64 -22.73
CA ASP A 167 -22.78 12.41 -21.91
C ASP A 167 -21.77 12.58 -20.76
N ASN A 168 -22.22 13.19 -19.67
CA ASN A 168 -21.37 13.39 -18.49
C ASN A 168 -21.01 12.08 -17.80
N ALA A 169 -21.89 11.07 -17.83
CA ALA A 169 -21.67 9.81 -17.13
C ALA A 169 -20.56 8.99 -17.79
N GLY A 170 -20.61 8.82 -19.12
CA GLY A 170 -19.57 8.15 -19.88
C GLY A 170 -18.23 8.91 -19.80
N PHE A 171 -18.27 10.24 -19.85
CA PHE A 171 -17.07 11.06 -19.69
C PHE A 171 -16.44 10.90 -18.30
N ASP A 172 -17.23 10.99 -17.22
CA ASP A 172 -16.73 10.79 -15.86
C ASP A 172 -16.14 9.38 -15.66
N SER A 173 -16.77 8.35 -16.22
CA SER A 173 -16.22 6.99 -16.21
C SER A 173 -14.85 6.91 -16.89
N SER A 174 -14.65 7.62 -18.02
CA SER A 174 -13.33 7.71 -18.67
C SER A 174 -12.29 8.42 -17.80
N LEU A 175 -12.68 9.46 -17.06
CA LEU A 175 -11.77 10.15 -16.12
C LEU A 175 -11.34 9.24 -14.97
N ILE A 176 -12.25 8.41 -14.44
CA ILE A 176 -11.92 7.41 -13.42
C ILE A 176 -10.89 6.41 -13.97
N GLN A 177 -11.02 5.95 -15.21
CA GLN A 177 -10.03 5.06 -15.84
C GLN A 177 -8.63 5.70 -15.98
N HIS A 178 -8.53 7.03 -16.07
CA HIS A 178 -7.23 7.71 -16.07
C HIS A 178 -6.60 7.83 -14.68
N LEU A 179 -7.40 7.72 -13.61
CA LEU A 179 -6.96 7.81 -12.22
C LEU A 179 -6.78 6.45 -11.54
N THR A 180 -7.04 5.35 -12.24
CA THR A 180 -7.01 3.99 -11.71
C THR A 180 -6.26 3.03 -12.63
N LEU A 181 -5.97 1.84 -12.11
CA LEU A 181 -5.51 0.69 -12.91
C LEU A 181 -6.66 -0.22 -13.37
N PHE A 182 -7.91 0.09 -13.01
CA PHE A 182 -9.02 -0.82 -13.29
C PHE A 182 -9.24 -0.99 -14.79
N THR A 183 -9.35 -2.25 -15.21
CA THR A 183 -9.72 -2.66 -16.57
C THR A 183 -10.35 -4.04 -16.51
N GLU A 184 -11.22 -4.35 -17.47
CA GLU A 184 -11.89 -5.66 -17.58
C GLU A 184 -10.92 -6.78 -17.98
N ASN A 185 -9.88 -6.46 -18.75
CA ASN A 185 -8.88 -7.41 -19.23
C ASN A 185 -7.44 -7.03 -18.81
N PRO A 186 -7.11 -7.13 -17.51
CA PRO A 186 -5.80 -6.74 -17.00
C PRO A 186 -4.66 -7.54 -17.63
N ASP A 187 -4.87 -8.82 -17.93
CA ASP A 187 -3.86 -9.69 -18.54
C ASP A 187 -3.47 -9.25 -19.96
N GLY A 188 -4.42 -8.63 -20.69
CA GLY A 188 -4.17 -8.09 -22.03
C GLY A 188 -3.62 -6.67 -22.01
N GLU A 189 -4.13 -5.81 -21.12
CA GLU A 189 -3.69 -4.41 -21.00
C GLU A 189 -2.32 -4.28 -20.33
N TYR A 190 -1.99 -5.20 -19.41
CA TYR A 190 -0.77 -5.17 -18.60
C TYR A 190 0.07 -6.43 -18.80
N PRO A 191 0.68 -6.61 -19.99
CA PRO A 191 1.40 -7.85 -20.32
C PRO A 191 2.71 -8.02 -19.52
N ASN A 192 3.21 -6.97 -18.88
CA ASN A 192 4.42 -7.02 -18.06
C ASN A 192 4.43 -5.90 -16.99
N GLN A 193 5.40 -5.98 -16.09
CA GLN A 193 5.54 -5.03 -14.98
C GLN A 193 5.83 -3.59 -15.45
N ASP A 194 6.55 -3.39 -16.55
CA ASP A 194 6.88 -2.04 -17.02
C ASP A 194 5.62 -1.28 -17.44
N VAL A 195 4.73 -1.93 -18.18
CA VAL A 195 3.48 -1.33 -18.68
C VAL A 195 2.55 -0.92 -17.54
N VAL A 196 2.35 -1.80 -16.54
CA VAL A 196 1.50 -1.47 -15.38
C VAL A 196 2.12 -0.39 -14.51
N TRP A 197 3.45 -0.39 -14.31
CA TRP A 197 4.14 0.66 -13.56
C TRP A 197 4.03 2.03 -14.25
N GLU A 198 4.13 2.08 -15.58
CA GLU A 198 3.94 3.33 -16.34
C GLU A 198 2.52 3.87 -16.15
N LYS A 199 1.50 3.02 -16.29
CA LYS A 199 0.11 3.42 -16.07
C LYS A 199 -0.14 3.88 -14.62
N PHE A 200 0.48 3.19 -13.65
CA PHE A 200 0.39 3.50 -12.23
C PHE A 200 0.97 4.88 -11.90
N GLU A 201 2.16 5.20 -12.40
CA GLU A 201 2.76 6.53 -12.23
C GLU A 201 1.93 7.63 -12.90
N LYS A 202 1.38 7.36 -14.10
CA LYS A 202 0.49 8.30 -14.80
C LYS A 202 -0.79 8.61 -14.00
N ALA A 203 -1.38 7.62 -13.33
CA ALA A 203 -2.54 7.82 -12.47
C ALA A 203 -2.23 8.78 -11.31
N PHE A 204 -1.06 8.62 -10.67
CA PHE A 204 -0.62 9.54 -9.61
C PHE A 204 -0.36 10.96 -10.11
N ILE A 205 0.27 11.12 -11.28
CA ILE A 205 0.52 12.44 -11.88
C ILE A 205 -0.81 13.15 -12.17
N ALA A 206 -1.79 12.42 -12.72
CA ALA A 206 -3.12 12.95 -12.98
C ALA A 206 -3.81 13.36 -11.67
N ALA A 207 -3.86 12.49 -10.67
CA ALA A 207 -4.47 12.77 -9.37
C ALA A 207 -3.82 13.97 -8.66
N ALA A 208 -2.48 14.09 -8.72
CA ALA A 208 -1.73 15.18 -8.10
C ALA A 208 -2.16 16.56 -8.63
N GLY A 209 -2.53 16.69 -9.91
CA GLY A 209 -3.02 17.95 -10.49
C GLY A 209 -4.32 18.46 -9.85
N LEU A 210 -5.16 17.54 -9.37
CA LEU A 210 -6.37 17.85 -8.61
C LEU A 210 -6.04 18.11 -7.13
N ILE A 211 -5.27 17.22 -6.52
CA ILE A 211 -5.04 17.19 -5.07
C ILE A 211 -4.21 18.37 -4.58
N THR A 212 -3.26 18.88 -5.39
CA THR A 212 -2.32 19.94 -4.98
C THR A 212 -2.92 21.35 -4.95
N HIS A 213 -4.20 21.51 -5.28
CA HIS A 213 -4.92 22.76 -5.04
C HIS A 213 -5.34 22.85 -3.56
N ALA A 214 -4.94 23.90 -2.83
CA ALA A 214 -5.06 23.99 -1.37
C ALA A 214 -6.46 23.68 -0.79
N PRO A 215 -7.57 24.25 -1.30
CA PRO A 215 -8.92 23.90 -0.85
C PRO A 215 -9.26 22.42 -1.08
N VAL A 216 -8.79 21.84 -2.20
CA VAL A 216 -9.00 20.42 -2.50
C VAL A 216 -8.17 19.55 -1.56
N LEU A 217 -6.91 19.89 -1.30
CA LEU A 217 -6.04 19.14 -0.40
C LEU A 217 -6.65 19.01 1.00
N ARG A 218 -7.22 20.11 1.52
CA ARG A 218 -7.91 20.13 2.81
C ARG A 218 -9.06 19.12 2.85
N ASP A 219 -9.94 19.17 1.85
CA ASP A 219 -11.10 18.28 1.77
C ASP A 219 -10.68 16.84 1.50
N TYR A 220 -9.64 16.63 0.69
CA TYR A 220 -9.10 15.33 0.35
C TYR A 220 -8.54 14.61 1.58
N ILE A 221 -7.78 15.29 2.45
CA ILE A 221 -7.31 14.70 3.70
C ILE A 221 -8.51 14.31 4.59
N TYR A 222 -9.50 15.20 4.72
CA TYR A 222 -10.68 14.93 5.56
C TYR A 222 -11.50 13.74 5.02
N GLN A 223 -11.77 13.72 3.71
CA GLN A 223 -12.46 12.62 3.02
C GLN A 223 -11.71 11.29 3.19
N GLY A 224 -10.37 11.32 3.11
CA GLY A 224 -9.53 10.14 3.32
C GLY A 224 -9.69 9.54 4.71
N LEU A 225 -9.68 10.38 5.75
CA LEU A 225 -9.94 9.95 7.12
C LEU A 225 -11.37 9.42 7.29
N GLU A 226 -12.35 10.05 6.64
CA GLU A 226 -13.75 9.63 6.68
C GLU A 226 -13.97 8.25 6.02
N GLU A 227 -13.34 8.00 4.87
CA GLU A 227 -13.40 6.71 4.20
C GLU A 227 -12.69 5.59 5.01
N LEU A 228 -11.58 5.88 5.68
CA LEU A 228 -10.95 4.94 6.62
C LEU A 228 -11.83 4.65 7.83
N HIS A 229 -12.43 5.69 8.40
CA HIS A 229 -13.31 5.58 9.56
C HIS A 229 -14.57 4.77 9.24
N ARG A 230 -15.18 4.98 8.07
CA ARG A 230 -16.31 4.16 7.57
C ARG A 230 -15.96 2.68 7.49
N ASP A 231 -14.68 2.36 7.31
CA ASP A 231 -14.18 1.00 7.27
C ASP A 231 -13.60 0.52 8.63
N ASN A 232 -13.99 1.18 9.73
CA ASN A 232 -13.55 0.85 11.09
C ASN A 232 -12.02 0.84 11.28
N VAL A 233 -11.31 1.67 10.52
CA VAL A 233 -9.90 2.02 10.76
C VAL A 233 -9.85 3.29 11.62
N MET A 234 -9.05 3.26 12.68
CA MET A 234 -9.02 4.28 13.74
C MET A 234 -7.71 5.09 13.78
N TYR A 235 -6.72 4.76 12.94
CA TYR A 235 -5.43 5.45 12.89
C TYR A 235 -4.78 5.34 11.51
N LEU A 236 -3.99 6.34 11.11
CA LEU A 236 -3.32 6.40 9.80
C LEU A 236 -1.83 6.81 9.91
N GLU A 237 -0.95 6.11 9.20
CA GLU A 237 0.40 6.58 8.87
C GLU A 237 0.59 6.68 7.34
N LEU A 238 0.64 7.92 6.86
CA LEU A 238 0.59 8.26 5.43
C LEU A 238 1.98 8.58 4.88
N ARG A 239 2.40 7.91 3.81
CA ARG A 239 3.62 8.28 3.07
C ARG A 239 3.33 9.47 2.19
N SER A 240 4.10 10.54 2.36
CA SER A 240 3.94 11.75 1.55
C SER A 240 5.26 12.38 1.19
N GLY A 241 5.38 12.74 -0.10
CA GLY A 241 6.46 13.58 -0.61
C GLY A 241 6.28 15.06 -0.26
N LEU A 242 5.16 15.44 0.36
CA LEU A 242 4.78 16.82 0.68
C LEU A 242 4.90 17.74 -0.54
N SER A 243 4.20 17.38 -1.62
CA SER A 243 4.14 18.15 -2.86
C SER A 243 3.77 19.61 -2.59
N ARG A 244 4.32 20.52 -3.40
CA ARG A 244 3.96 21.94 -3.37
C ARG A 244 2.45 22.07 -3.58
N THR A 245 1.83 22.88 -2.74
CA THR A 245 0.38 23.15 -2.79
C THR A 245 0.17 24.58 -3.25
N TYR A 246 -0.84 24.82 -4.07
CA TYR A 246 -1.07 26.14 -4.67
C TYR A 246 -2.51 26.63 -4.52
N GLU A 247 -2.65 27.96 -4.51
CA GLU A 247 -3.92 28.69 -4.51
C GLU A 247 -4.30 29.15 -5.93
N LEU A 248 -5.56 29.55 -6.13
CA LEU A 248 -6.05 30.05 -7.42
C LEU A 248 -5.34 31.33 -7.89
N ASP A 249 -4.81 32.12 -6.97
CA ASP A 249 -4.04 33.34 -7.27
C ASP A 249 -2.57 33.07 -7.63
N GLY A 250 -2.16 31.79 -7.62
CA GLY A 250 -0.80 31.37 -7.91
C GLY A 250 0.14 31.35 -6.70
N THR A 251 -0.35 31.68 -5.49
CA THR A 251 0.43 31.52 -4.25
C THR A 251 0.82 30.06 -4.07
N ILE A 252 2.09 29.80 -3.75
CA ILE A 252 2.62 28.46 -3.52
C ILE A 252 3.00 28.32 -2.04
N HIS A 253 2.48 27.28 -1.42
CA HIS A 253 2.74 26.92 -0.03
C HIS A 253 3.88 25.91 0.08
N ASP A 254 4.63 26.01 1.17
CA ASP A 254 5.74 25.11 1.49
C ASP A 254 5.26 23.85 2.26
N LYS A 255 6.22 22.98 2.58
CA LYS A 255 5.96 21.73 3.31
C LYS A 255 5.45 21.97 4.74
N ILE A 256 5.90 23.06 5.38
CA ILE A 256 5.50 23.43 6.73
C ILE A 256 4.00 23.77 6.75
N TRP A 257 3.54 24.53 5.76
CA TRP A 257 2.12 24.82 5.58
C TRP A 257 1.30 23.54 5.39
N THR A 258 1.76 22.60 4.54
CA THR A 258 1.07 21.32 4.33
C THR A 258 0.98 20.49 5.62
N LEU A 259 2.03 20.48 6.45
CA LEU A 259 2.02 19.80 7.75
C LEU A 259 1.05 20.44 8.74
N LYS A 260 0.99 21.78 8.78
CA LYS A 260 0.02 22.51 9.60
C LYS A 260 -1.41 22.23 9.14
N LEU A 261 -1.66 22.24 7.84
CA LEU A 261 -2.97 21.86 7.27
C LEU A 261 -3.35 20.45 7.70
N PHE A 262 -2.45 19.48 7.55
CA PHE A 262 -2.71 18.09 7.94
C PHE A 262 -3.02 17.96 9.44
N GLN A 263 -2.27 18.68 10.29
CA GLN A 263 -2.51 18.73 11.74
C GLN A 263 -3.88 19.34 12.06
N GLU A 264 -4.25 20.44 11.41
CA GLU A 264 -5.54 21.12 11.58
C GLU A 264 -6.70 20.20 11.20
N VAL A 265 -6.65 19.60 10.01
CA VAL A 265 -7.68 18.69 9.50
C VAL A 265 -7.80 17.45 10.38
N THR A 266 -6.69 16.84 10.78
CA THR A 266 -6.69 15.66 11.67
C THR A 266 -7.26 16.00 13.04
N SER A 267 -6.90 17.16 13.60
CA SER A 267 -7.44 17.60 14.90
C SER A 267 -8.94 17.84 14.83
N LYS A 268 -9.42 18.49 13.76
CA LYS A 268 -10.85 18.67 13.51
C LYS A 268 -11.58 17.33 13.34
N PHE A 269 -10.99 16.38 12.62
CA PHE A 269 -11.59 15.05 12.46
C PHE A 269 -11.74 14.33 13.79
N LYS A 270 -10.70 14.34 14.64
CA LYS A 270 -10.76 13.76 16.00
C LYS A 270 -11.79 14.41 16.92
N GLN A 271 -12.07 15.71 16.74
CA GLN A 271 -13.14 16.38 17.49
C GLN A 271 -14.51 15.87 17.07
N ASN A 272 -14.70 15.57 15.78
CA ASN A 272 -15.96 15.02 15.26
C ASN A 272 -16.11 13.52 15.55
N TYR A 273 -14.99 12.79 15.63
CA TYR A 273 -14.92 11.34 15.86
C TYR A 273 -13.91 11.03 17.00
N PRO A 274 -14.30 11.15 18.28
CA PRO A 274 -13.40 11.01 19.42
C PRO A 274 -12.70 9.64 19.56
N GLU A 275 -13.26 8.59 18.95
CA GLU A 275 -12.70 7.25 18.85
C GLU A 275 -11.53 7.14 17.88
N PHE A 276 -11.36 8.12 16.98
CA PHE A 276 -10.25 8.14 16.02
C PHE A 276 -8.96 8.60 16.71
N PHE A 277 -7.94 7.74 16.72
CA PHE A 277 -6.69 8.01 17.44
C PHE A 277 -5.86 9.13 16.78
N GLY A 278 -5.93 9.27 15.46
CA GLY A 278 -5.30 10.35 14.70
C GLY A 278 -4.58 9.86 13.46
N ALA A 279 -3.70 10.71 12.94
CA ALA A 279 -2.94 10.41 11.74
C ALA A 279 -1.55 11.06 11.80
N ARG A 280 -0.58 10.43 11.14
CA ARG A 280 0.80 10.92 11.03
C ARG A 280 1.32 10.78 9.61
N ILE A 281 2.38 11.51 9.31
CA ILE A 281 3.06 11.50 8.01
C ILE A 281 4.43 10.84 8.13
N ILE A 282 4.73 9.96 7.19
CA ILE A 282 6.08 9.46 6.90
C ILE A 282 6.58 10.21 5.67
N ILE A 283 7.70 10.91 5.81
CA ILE A 283 8.28 11.71 4.72
C ILE A 283 8.88 10.77 3.69
N SER A 284 8.40 10.83 2.45
CA SER A 284 8.81 9.93 1.37
C SER A 284 9.42 10.69 0.20
N VAL A 285 10.55 11.36 0.42
CA VAL A 285 11.23 12.19 -0.59
C VAL A 285 12.61 11.61 -0.89
N LYS A 286 12.89 11.37 -2.17
CA LYS A 286 14.22 10.97 -2.64
C LYS A 286 15.25 12.06 -2.26
N ALA A 287 16.26 11.68 -1.48
CA ALA A 287 17.42 12.50 -1.11
C ALA A 287 17.18 13.69 -0.14
N ALA A 288 16.23 13.59 0.80
CA ALA A 288 15.92 14.67 1.75
C ALA A 288 16.00 14.26 3.24
N VAL A 289 16.93 13.38 3.63
CA VAL A 289 17.05 12.91 5.03
C VAL A 289 17.24 14.07 6.01
N THR A 290 18.09 15.05 5.68
CA THR A 290 18.30 16.25 6.50
C THR A 290 17.02 17.04 6.73
N GLU A 291 16.20 17.19 5.69
CA GLU A 291 14.91 17.87 5.79
C GLU A 291 13.94 17.05 6.64
N ALA A 292 13.91 15.72 6.49
CA ALA A 292 13.07 14.86 7.31
C ALA A 292 13.45 14.90 8.80
N ILE A 293 14.76 15.00 9.12
CA ILE A 293 15.23 15.25 10.50
C ILE A 293 14.63 16.55 11.04
N GLN A 294 14.72 17.64 10.26
CA GLN A 294 14.23 18.95 10.69
C GLN A 294 12.71 18.95 10.86
N LEU A 295 11.96 18.41 9.91
CA LEU A 295 10.49 18.31 9.99
C LEU A 295 10.05 17.42 11.17
N LYS A 296 10.77 16.33 11.45
CA LYS A 296 10.50 15.49 12.62
C LYS A 296 10.74 16.22 13.94
N LYS A 297 11.76 17.08 13.99
CA LYS A 297 12.05 17.92 15.16
C LYS A 297 10.98 19.00 15.37
N ASP A 298 10.56 19.65 14.29
CA ASP A 298 9.61 20.76 14.36
C ASP A 298 8.16 20.29 14.55
N PHE A 299 7.82 19.10 14.04
CA PHE A 299 6.48 18.51 14.10
C PHE A 299 6.51 17.08 14.65
N PRO A 300 6.96 16.86 15.90
CA PRO A 300 7.22 15.53 16.45
C PRO A 300 5.97 14.65 16.52
N ASP A 301 4.78 15.24 16.69
CA ASP A 301 3.51 14.52 16.77
C ASP A 301 2.91 14.22 15.40
N VAL A 302 3.20 15.04 14.38
CA VAL A 302 2.67 14.88 13.02
C VAL A 302 3.57 13.99 12.18
N VAL A 303 4.89 14.14 12.27
CA VAL A 303 5.84 13.37 11.47
C VAL A 303 6.24 12.11 12.24
N ALA A 304 6.00 10.93 11.67
CA ALA A 304 6.38 9.65 12.26
C ALA A 304 7.85 9.30 11.95
N GLY A 305 8.30 9.54 10.72
CA GLY A 305 9.66 9.23 10.27
C GLY A 305 9.85 9.42 8.77
N PHE A 306 10.71 8.59 8.17
CA PHE A 306 11.13 8.69 6.77
C PHE A 306 11.08 7.35 6.02
N ASP A 307 10.83 7.41 4.72
CA ASP A 307 10.77 6.27 3.80
C ASP A 307 11.37 6.65 2.43
N MET A 308 11.79 5.64 1.66
CA MET A 308 12.19 5.78 0.26
C MET A 308 11.23 4.99 -0.63
N VAL A 309 10.59 5.70 -1.56
CA VAL A 309 9.52 5.17 -2.41
C VAL A 309 9.89 5.17 -3.89
N GLY A 310 9.13 4.41 -4.66
CA GLY A 310 9.26 4.24 -6.11
C GLY A 310 9.58 2.80 -6.48
N ARG A 311 9.58 2.51 -7.79
CA ARG A 311 9.80 1.16 -8.29
C ARG A 311 11.15 0.59 -7.86
N GLU A 312 11.13 -0.41 -6.98
CA GLU A 312 12.34 -0.98 -6.37
C GLU A 312 13.25 -1.65 -7.42
N ASN A 313 12.68 -2.40 -8.37
CA ASN A 313 13.42 -3.16 -9.38
C ASN A 313 14.33 -2.34 -10.29
N SER A 314 13.97 -1.09 -10.55
CA SER A 314 14.72 -0.19 -11.46
C SER A 314 15.41 0.95 -10.70
N GLY A 315 15.27 0.98 -9.38
CA GLY A 315 15.81 2.02 -8.51
C GLY A 315 17.24 1.72 -8.06
N ARG A 316 17.81 2.70 -7.34
CA ARG A 316 19.02 2.49 -6.53
C ARG A 316 18.63 1.75 -5.24
N THR A 317 19.52 0.91 -4.75
CA THR A 317 19.32 0.14 -3.52
C THR A 317 19.40 1.05 -2.29
N LEU A 318 18.88 0.60 -1.15
CA LEU A 318 19.07 1.31 0.12
C LEU A 318 20.57 1.54 0.42
N TRP A 319 21.43 0.57 0.11
CA TRP A 319 22.88 0.63 0.31
C TRP A 319 23.55 1.79 -0.43
N ASP A 320 23.04 2.14 -1.62
CA ASP A 320 23.53 3.26 -2.41
C ASP A 320 23.30 4.61 -1.71
N PHE A 321 22.36 4.67 -0.76
CA PHE A 321 22.03 5.85 0.04
C PHE A 321 22.57 5.79 1.48
N ARG A 322 23.40 4.79 1.82
CA ARG A 322 23.89 4.55 3.20
C ARG A 322 24.49 5.78 3.89
N GLU A 323 25.19 6.64 3.15
CA GLU A 323 25.80 7.87 3.70
C GLU A 323 24.72 8.85 4.15
N ALA A 324 23.75 9.15 3.28
CA ALA A 324 22.60 9.99 3.63
C ALA A 324 21.75 9.38 4.75
N LEU A 325 21.57 8.06 4.75
CA LEU A 325 20.75 7.36 5.74
C LEU A 325 21.44 7.20 7.11
N SER A 326 22.77 7.34 7.18
CA SER A 326 23.54 7.33 8.44
C SER A 326 23.56 8.71 9.13
N LEU A 327 23.24 9.78 8.39
CA LEU A 327 23.28 11.16 8.88
C LEU A 327 22.50 11.40 10.19
N PRO A 328 21.29 10.85 10.44
CA PRO A 328 20.63 11.07 11.73
C PRO A 328 21.46 10.56 12.91
N ALA A 329 22.14 9.42 12.77
CA ALA A 329 22.99 8.87 13.83
C ALA A 329 24.23 9.74 14.06
N GLU A 330 24.86 10.23 12.98
CA GLU A 330 26.01 11.12 13.04
C GLU A 330 25.68 12.47 13.71
N LEU A 331 24.47 13.00 13.46
CA LEU A 331 23.98 14.24 14.05
C LEU A 331 23.35 14.06 15.45
N GLY A 332 23.26 12.83 15.97
CA GLY A 332 22.56 12.53 17.22
C GLY A 332 21.05 12.79 17.17
N ALA A 333 20.46 12.82 15.97
CA ALA A 333 19.04 13.03 15.75
C ALA A 333 18.25 11.72 15.76
N SER A 334 17.01 11.76 16.27
CA SER A 334 16.09 10.62 16.23
C SER A 334 15.19 10.69 14.99
N LEU A 335 15.51 9.90 13.96
CA LEU A 335 14.67 9.73 12.78
C LEU A 335 14.35 8.24 12.58
N PRO A 336 13.12 7.80 12.88
CA PRO A 336 12.67 6.45 12.54
C PRO A 336 12.54 6.25 11.03
N TYR A 337 12.85 5.04 10.56
CA TYR A 337 12.73 4.65 9.15
C TYR A 337 11.64 3.59 8.93
N PHE A 338 10.97 3.68 7.79
CA PHE A 338 9.84 2.82 7.38
C PHE A 338 10.01 2.33 5.93
N PHE A 339 11.19 1.83 5.59
CA PHE A 339 11.57 1.53 4.21
C PHE A 339 10.66 0.51 3.51
N HIS A 340 10.29 0.82 2.27
CA HIS A 340 10.00 -0.21 1.27
C HIS A 340 11.26 -1.07 1.04
N ALA A 341 11.10 -2.39 1.09
CA ALA A 341 12.18 -3.33 0.82
C ALA A 341 11.64 -4.72 0.44
N GLY A 342 12.18 -5.28 -0.63
CA GLY A 342 11.84 -6.63 -1.11
C GLY A 342 10.57 -6.71 -1.95
N GLU A 343 10.07 -5.59 -2.49
CA GLU A 343 8.96 -5.53 -3.44
C GLU A 343 9.42 -5.99 -4.84
N THR A 344 9.83 -7.25 -4.95
CA THR A 344 10.35 -7.82 -6.18
C THR A 344 10.07 -9.31 -6.32
N GLY A 345 9.77 -9.74 -7.55
CA GLY A 345 9.64 -11.16 -7.90
C GLY A 345 10.98 -11.87 -8.09
N GLN A 346 12.10 -11.16 -8.03
CA GLN A 346 13.43 -11.71 -8.34
C GLN A 346 14.19 -12.06 -7.05
N SER A 347 14.38 -13.36 -6.81
CA SER A 347 15.03 -13.88 -5.59
C SER A 347 16.41 -13.28 -5.25
N PRO A 348 17.31 -12.92 -6.20
CA PRO A 348 18.59 -12.29 -5.87
C PRO A 348 18.43 -10.88 -5.28
N TYR A 349 17.49 -10.10 -5.82
CA TYR A 349 17.25 -8.70 -5.43
C TYR A 349 16.52 -8.58 -4.09
N VAL A 350 15.57 -9.49 -3.78
CA VAL A 350 14.95 -9.59 -2.44
C VAL A 350 16.04 -9.72 -1.37
N ARG A 351 17.05 -10.57 -1.62
CA ARG A 351 18.15 -10.77 -0.68
C ARG A 351 19.00 -9.53 -0.52
N GLU A 352 19.23 -8.74 -1.55
CA GLU A 352 20.12 -7.58 -1.50
C GLU A 352 19.47 -6.37 -0.79
N SER A 353 18.21 -6.07 -1.07
CA SER A 353 17.46 -5.02 -0.36
C SER A 353 17.29 -5.35 1.13
N LEU A 354 16.92 -6.59 1.47
CA LEU A 354 16.80 -7.02 2.86
C LEU A 354 18.16 -7.15 3.56
N LYS A 355 19.22 -7.59 2.85
CA LYS A 355 20.59 -7.58 3.40
C LYS A 355 21.06 -6.17 3.69
N SER A 356 20.75 -5.21 2.83
CA SER A 356 21.09 -3.81 3.04
C SER A 356 20.56 -3.29 4.37
N LEU A 357 19.31 -3.65 4.73
CA LEU A 357 18.75 -3.33 6.04
C LEU A 357 19.57 -3.93 7.20
N THR A 358 20.02 -5.19 7.08
CA THR A 358 20.83 -5.85 8.12
C THR A 358 22.28 -5.36 8.21
N LEU A 359 22.83 -4.81 7.12
CA LEU A 359 24.21 -4.32 7.05
C LEU A 359 24.34 -2.83 7.40
N MET A 360 23.25 -2.07 7.33
CA MET A 360 23.22 -0.72 7.86
C MET A 360 23.34 -0.74 9.39
N PRO A 361 23.95 0.29 10.02
CA PRO A 361 24.01 0.44 11.47
C PRO A 361 22.66 0.82 12.09
N LEU A 362 21.57 0.23 11.59
CA LEU A 362 20.22 0.36 12.10
C LEU A 362 20.00 -0.74 13.14
N LYS A 363 19.58 -0.37 14.35
CA LYS A 363 19.20 -1.34 15.39
C LYS A 363 17.90 -2.05 14.98
N LEU A 364 17.99 -3.08 14.13
CA LEU A 364 16.87 -3.92 13.75
C LEU A 364 16.65 -5.03 14.79
N LYS A 365 15.41 -5.19 15.25
CA LYS A 365 15.02 -6.30 16.14
C LYS A 365 14.25 -7.36 15.33
N PHE A 366 14.82 -8.55 15.21
CA PHE A 366 14.13 -9.71 14.62
C PHE A 366 13.60 -10.62 15.73
N THR A 367 12.37 -11.15 15.56
CA THR A 367 11.75 -12.15 16.45
C THR A 367 11.43 -13.42 15.67
N SER A 368 11.31 -14.56 16.34
CA SER A 368 11.10 -15.89 15.74
C SER A 368 9.72 -16.09 15.09
N ALA A 369 8.72 -15.30 15.46
CA ALA A 369 7.46 -15.20 14.73
C ALA A 369 7.47 -13.96 13.81
N PRO A 370 6.99 -14.06 12.55
CA PRO A 370 6.88 -12.91 11.66
C PRO A 370 5.91 -11.91 12.27
N LYS A 371 6.41 -10.70 12.55
CA LYS A 371 5.57 -9.55 12.95
C LYS A 371 5.12 -8.85 11.68
N CYS A 372 3.86 -9.07 11.31
CA CYS A 372 3.26 -8.49 10.11
C CYS A 372 2.04 -7.66 10.48
N LEU A 373 1.75 -6.67 9.65
CA LEU A 373 0.55 -5.85 9.69
C LEU A 373 -0.06 -5.88 8.28
N ASN A 374 -1.38 -5.85 8.19
CA ASN A 374 -2.07 -5.68 6.92
C ASN A 374 -2.42 -4.21 6.74
N SER A 375 -2.19 -3.68 5.54
CA SER A 375 -2.61 -2.33 5.15
C SER A 375 -2.89 -2.34 3.65
N GLU A 376 -3.85 -1.54 3.24
CA GLU A 376 -4.06 -1.23 1.83
C GLU A 376 -2.96 -0.28 1.38
N PHE A 377 -2.29 -0.56 0.26
CA PHE A 377 -1.16 0.21 -0.24
C PHE A 377 -1.62 1.49 -0.96
N ASP A 378 -2.42 1.32 -2.03
CA ASP A 378 -2.95 2.40 -2.86
C ASP A 378 -4.43 2.20 -3.24
N PRO A 379 -5.36 2.20 -2.25
CA PRO A 379 -6.74 1.77 -2.47
C PRO A 379 -7.48 2.62 -3.52
N GLY A 380 -7.20 3.92 -3.61
CA GLY A 380 -7.79 4.80 -4.62
C GLY A 380 -7.44 4.42 -6.07
N VAL A 381 -6.25 3.86 -6.31
CA VAL A 381 -5.76 3.51 -7.65
C VAL A 381 -6.25 2.12 -8.09
N PHE A 382 -6.41 1.19 -7.15
CA PHE A 382 -6.94 -0.15 -7.42
C PHE A 382 -8.48 -0.23 -7.34
N GLU A 383 -9.14 0.92 -7.14
CA GLU A 383 -10.57 1.02 -6.81
C GLU A 383 -11.00 0.11 -5.65
N GLN A 384 -10.15 -0.07 -4.65
CA GLN A 384 -10.49 -0.90 -3.51
C GLN A 384 -11.49 -0.14 -2.62
N ARG A 385 -12.71 -0.66 -2.49
CA ARG A 385 -13.61 -0.27 -1.40
C ARG A 385 -13.10 -1.01 -0.17
N ARG A 386 -12.61 -0.24 0.80
CA ARG A 386 -11.60 -0.65 1.77
C ARG A 386 -11.91 -1.98 2.50
N ILE A 387 -10.86 -2.77 2.79
CA ILE A 387 -10.86 -4.10 3.44
C ILE A 387 -10.39 -4.03 4.88
#